data_AF-A0A3A8YX33-F1
#
_entry.id   AF-A0A3A8YX33-F1
#
_cell.length_a   1.000
_cell.length_b   1.000
_cell.length_c   1.000
_cell.angle_alpha   90.00
_cell.angle_beta   90.00
_cell.angle_gamma   90.00
#
_symmetry.space_group_name_H-M   'P 1'
#
loop_
_entity.id
_entity.type
_entity.pdbx_description
1 polymer ?
#
loop_
_entity_poly.entity_id
_entity_poly.type
_entity_poly.pdbx_seq_one_letter_code
_entity_poly.pdbx_strand_id
1 'polypeptide(L)'
;MDNEIYLIHLDDYLSHIDGKLEMYDLLLELVRSVRKDLEAGEPSQAMRTLCAYEQQAHELYESWDISDAYAESGDPDDLAQLMEDELLPAWDEDEDTGTENDGGMADDMEDDGMNGETSAAAYLLRAVGQLNRVTANILEITKAMVVYENAIDRILNNGEMPENDCAD
;
A
#
# COMPACT_ATOMS: atom_id res chain seq x y z
N MET A 1 -14.77 8.17 -0.44
CA MET A 1 -13.55 7.67 -1.08
C MET A 1 -13.42 6.28 -0.56
N ASP A 2 -13.67 5.31 -1.43
CA ASP A 2 -13.43 3.92 -1.12
C ASP A 2 -11.95 3.79 -0.75
N ASN A 3 -11.67 2.96 0.25
CA ASN A 3 -10.34 2.86 0.83
C ASN A 3 -9.51 1.95 -0.08
N GLU A 4 -9.17 2.45 -1.27
CA GLU A 4 -8.38 1.76 -2.27
C GLU A 4 -7.00 1.46 -1.69
N ILE A 5 -6.66 0.18 -1.69
CA ILE A 5 -5.37 -0.30 -1.22
C ILE A 5 -4.53 -0.56 -2.45
N TYR A 6 -3.38 0.09 -2.52
CA TYR A 6 -2.37 -0.16 -3.54
C TYR A 6 -1.18 -0.89 -2.94
N LEU A 7 -0.56 -1.75 -3.75
CA LEU A 7 0.72 -2.37 -3.48
C LEU A 7 1.76 -1.68 -4.39
N ILE A 8 2.99 -1.56 -3.92
CA ILE A 8 4.12 -1.06 -4.70
C ILE A 8 5.18 -2.15 -4.76
N HIS A 9 5.89 -2.29 -5.88
CA HIS A 9 7.01 -3.22 -5.95
C HIS A 9 8.12 -2.82 -4.97
N LEU A 10 8.82 -3.82 -4.43
CA LEU A 10 9.91 -3.57 -3.49
C LEU A 10 11.02 -2.73 -4.15
N ASP A 11 11.33 -2.99 -5.40
CA ASP A 11 12.39 -2.29 -6.12
C ASP A 11 12.03 -0.81 -6.33
N ASP A 12 10.79 -0.50 -6.72
CA ASP A 12 10.30 0.87 -6.85
C ASP A 12 10.29 1.59 -5.49
N TYR A 13 9.87 0.91 -4.43
CA TYR A 13 9.93 1.46 -3.08
C TYR A 13 11.38 1.76 -2.64
N LEU A 14 12.31 0.85 -2.91
CA LEU A 14 13.73 1.06 -2.58
C LEU A 14 14.32 2.21 -3.40
N SER A 15 14.02 2.28 -4.70
CA SER A 15 14.41 3.39 -5.57
C SER A 15 13.92 4.74 -5.01
N HIS A 16 12.68 4.79 -4.53
CA HIS A 16 12.12 5.98 -3.89
C HIS A 16 12.83 6.35 -2.56
N ILE A 17 13.28 5.36 -1.78
CA ILE A 17 14.09 5.61 -0.58
C ILE A 17 15.49 6.12 -0.96
N ASP A 18 16.14 5.51 -1.94
CA ASP A 18 17.47 5.89 -2.39
C ASP A 18 17.46 7.32 -2.96
N GLY A 19 16.48 7.67 -3.80
CA GLY A 19 16.32 9.04 -4.32
C GLY A 19 16.14 10.10 -3.21
N LYS A 20 15.46 9.77 -2.10
CA LYS A 20 15.35 10.66 -0.94
C LYS A 20 16.68 10.86 -0.22
N LEU A 21 17.47 9.79 -0.09
CA LEU A 21 18.79 9.85 0.53
C LEU A 21 19.75 10.67 -0.34
N GLU A 22 19.73 10.47 -1.66
CA GLU A 22 20.51 11.26 -2.61
C GLU A 22 20.17 12.76 -2.52
N MET A 23 18.88 13.13 -2.49
CA MET A 23 18.48 14.52 -2.29
C MET A 23 18.96 15.10 -0.95
N TYR A 24 18.85 14.32 0.13
CA TYR A 24 19.31 14.74 1.46
C TYR A 24 20.81 15.01 1.49
N ASP A 25 21.61 14.11 0.91
CA ASP A 25 23.05 14.24 0.83
C ASP A 25 23.46 15.41 -0.07
N LEU A 26 22.82 15.56 -1.24
CA LEU A 26 23.04 16.69 -2.16
C LEU A 26 22.81 18.03 -1.46
N LEU A 27 21.73 18.18 -0.70
CA LEU A 27 21.43 19.40 0.07
C LEU A 27 22.48 19.67 1.16
N LEU A 28 22.91 18.63 1.89
CA LEU A 28 23.93 18.79 2.92
C LEU A 28 25.29 19.20 2.34
N GLU A 29 25.70 18.58 1.23
CA GLU A 29 26.95 18.90 0.57
C GLU A 29 26.93 20.31 -0.04
N LEU A 30 25.81 20.73 -0.62
CA LEU A 30 25.60 22.11 -1.07
C LEU A 30 25.83 23.11 0.06
N VAL A 31 25.14 22.91 1.19
CA VAL A 31 25.22 23.83 2.35
C VAL A 31 26.64 23.87 2.90
N ARG A 32 27.31 22.71 3.02
CA ARG A 32 28.69 22.63 3.52
C ARG A 32 29.68 23.32 2.57
N SER A 33 29.54 23.10 1.27
CA SER A 33 30.44 23.65 0.25
C SER A 33 30.29 25.16 0.13
N VAL A 34 29.06 25.66 0.03
CA VAL A 34 28.79 27.11 -0.02
C VAL A 34 29.27 27.81 1.26
N ARG A 35 29.04 27.22 2.44
CA ARG A 35 29.53 27.78 3.70
C ARG A 35 31.07 27.90 3.69
N LYS A 36 31.75 26.84 3.26
CA LYS A 36 33.22 26.82 3.17
C LYS A 36 33.74 27.90 2.24
N ASP A 37 33.14 28.05 1.05
CA ASP A 37 33.55 29.06 0.06
C ASP A 37 33.31 30.49 0.60
N LEU A 38 32.21 30.72 1.30
CA LEU A 38 31.90 32.01 1.92
C LEU A 38 32.85 32.33 3.10
N GLU A 39 33.15 31.36 3.96
CA GLU A 39 34.11 31.51 5.07
C GLU A 39 35.53 31.80 4.57
N ALA A 40 35.90 31.28 3.39
CA ALA A 40 37.15 31.58 2.72
C ALA A 40 37.17 32.96 2.04
N GLY A 41 36.04 33.68 2.00
CA GLY A 41 35.91 34.95 1.31
C GLY A 41 35.87 34.83 -0.21
N GLU A 42 35.41 33.69 -0.73
CA GLU A 42 35.36 33.37 -2.17
C GLU A 42 33.90 33.31 -2.71
N PRO A 43 33.16 34.44 -2.73
CA PRO A 43 31.75 34.44 -3.14
C PRO A 43 31.53 34.02 -4.60
N SER A 44 32.51 34.26 -5.48
CA SER A 44 32.45 33.80 -6.87
C SER A 44 32.54 32.28 -6.98
N GLN A 45 33.27 31.63 -6.07
CA GLN A 45 33.35 30.17 -6.03
C GLN A 45 32.05 29.59 -5.47
N ALA A 46 31.52 30.18 -4.39
CA ALA A 46 30.20 29.82 -3.85
C ALA A 46 29.10 29.88 -4.93
N MET A 47 29.11 30.91 -5.79
CA MET A 47 28.14 31.02 -6.88
C MET A 47 28.31 29.92 -7.93
N ARG A 48 29.54 29.53 -8.28
CA ARG A 48 29.77 28.39 -9.19
C ARG A 48 29.29 27.08 -8.58
N THR A 49 29.54 26.88 -7.29
CA THR A 49 29.04 25.73 -6.52
C THR A 49 27.51 25.69 -6.58
N LEU A 50 26.81 26.81 -6.32
CA LEU A 50 25.36 26.88 -6.43
C LEU A 50 24.84 26.45 -7.81
N CYS A 51 25.41 26.99 -8.90
CA CYS A 51 24.99 26.63 -10.26
C CYS A 51 25.22 25.14 -10.59
N ALA A 52 26.31 24.55 -10.09
CA ALA A 52 26.59 23.14 -10.30
C ALA A 52 25.59 22.22 -9.57
N TYR A 53 25.14 22.62 -8.38
CA TYR A 53 24.13 21.88 -7.63
C TYR A 53 22.71 22.11 -8.13
N GLU A 54 22.42 23.29 -8.69
CA GLU A 54 21.16 23.55 -9.40
C GLU A 54 20.99 22.58 -10.58
N GLN A 55 22.04 22.41 -11.39
CA GLN A 55 22.04 21.44 -12.49
C GLN A 55 21.86 19.99 -11.99
N GLN A 56 22.61 19.58 -10.96
CA GLN A 56 22.48 18.23 -10.39
C GLN A 56 21.10 17.96 -9.80
N ALA A 57 20.50 18.95 -9.12
CA ALA A 57 19.15 18.82 -8.58
C ALA A 57 18.11 18.66 -9.70
N HIS A 58 18.31 19.34 -10.84
CA HIS A 58 17.43 19.22 -12.00
C HIS A 58 17.57 17.84 -12.67
N GLU A 59 18.79 17.36 -12.88
CA GLU A 59 19.05 16.01 -13.44
C GLU A 59 18.47 14.91 -12.55
N LEU A 60 18.58 15.06 -11.22
CA LEU A 60 17.97 14.12 -10.27
C LEU A 60 16.44 14.16 -10.35
N TYR A 61 15.84 15.34 -10.44
CA TYR A 61 14.39 15.49 -10.60
C TYR A 61 13.89 14.84 -11.90
N GLU A 62 14.56 15.08 -13.03
CA GLU A 62 14.21 14.47 -14.32
C GLU A 62 14.27 12.93 -14.26
N SER A 63 15.18 12.36 -13.46
CA SER A 63 15.33 10.91 -13.33
C SER A 63 14.15 10.21 -12.65
N TRP A 64 13.28 10.96 -11.97
CA TRP A 64 12.11 10.42 -11.26
C TRP A 64 10.87 10.30 -12.15
N ASP A 65 10.94 10.76 -13.40
CA ASP A 65 9.85 10.71 -14.39
C ASP A 65 8.52 11.33 -13.88
N ILE A 66 8.63 12.31 -12.98
CA ILE A 66 7.48 13.05 -12.44
C ILE A 66 7.07 14.11 -13.47
N SER A 67 5.78 14.09 -13.84
CA SER A 67 5.19 15.09 -14.73
C SER A 67 5.39 16.53 -14.22
N ASP A 68 5.90 17.42 -15.07
CA ASP A 68 6.01 18.85 -14.76
C ASP A 68 4.64 19.47 -14.41
N ALA A 69 3.56 18.95 -15.00
CA ALA A 69 2.20 19.39 -14.68
C ALA A 69 1.89 19.14 -13.20
N TYR A 70 2.29 17.99 -12.66
CA TYR A 70 2.12 17.67 -11.25
C TYR A 70 2.91 18.62 -10.34
N ALA A 71 4.13 18.99 -10.72
CA ALA A 71 4.93 19.93 -9.93
C ALA A 71 4.29 21.33 -9.86
N GLU A 72 3.55 21.74 -10.90
CA GLU A 72 2.83 23.01 -10.93
C GLU A 72 1.45 22.95 -10.26
N SER A 73 0.70 21.86 -10.48
CA SER A 73 -0.70 21.71 -10.10
C SER A 73 -0.90 21.07 -8.72
N GLY A 74 -0.04 20.11 -8.37
CA GLY A 74 -0.23 19.17 -7.26
C GLY A 74 -1.39 18.18 -7.46
N ASP A 75 -1.95 18.09 -8.67
CA ASP A 75 -3.11 17.26 -8.99
C ASP A 75 -2.70 15.80 -9.21
N PRO A 76 -3.16 14.84 -8.39
CA PRO A 76 -2.84 13.42 -8.57
C PRO A 76 -3.15 12.87 -9.96
N ASP A 77 -4.12 13.44 -10.68
CA ASP A 77 -4.45 13.02 -12.05
C ASP A 77 -3.27 13.20 -13.02
N ASP A 78 -2.38 14.16 -12.76
CA ASP A 78 -1.15 14.37 -13.54
C ASP A 78 -0.10 13.27 -13.33
N LEU A 79 -0.30 12.39 -12.34
CA LEU A 79 0.51 11.21 -12.06
C LEU A 79 -0.11 9.90 -12.56
N ALA A 80 -1.23 9.94 -13.29
CA ALA A 80 -1.98 8.74 -13.67
C ALA A 80 -1.10 7.65 -14.31
N GLN A 81 -0.21 8.03 -15.23
CA GLN A 81 0.71 7.09 -15.88
C GLN A 81 1.73 6.51 -14.89
N LEU A 82 2.38 7.37 -14.09
CA LEU A 82 3.36 6.94 -13.09
C LEU A 82 2.72 6.01 -12.04
N MET A 83 1.49 6.31 -11.64
CA MET A 83 0.71 5.46 -10.74
C MET A 83 0.33 4.12 -11.38
N GLU A 84 -0.02 4.08 -12.67
CA GLU A 84 -0.28 2.84 -13.40
C GLU A 84 0.98 1.96 -13.50
N ASP A 85 2.15 2.59 -13.66
CA ASP A 85 3.43 1.89 -13.81
C ASP A 85 3.98 1.35 -12.47
N GLU A 86 3.81 2.09 -11.36
CA GLU A 86 4.39 1.74 -10.06
C GLU A 86 3.42 1.05 -9.08
N LEU A 87 2.10 1.27 -9.22
CA LEU A 87 1.10 0.78 -8.28
C LEU A 87 0.33 -0.42 -8.83
N LEU A 88 0.21 -1.45 -8.00
CA LEU A 88 -0.65 -2.59 -8.25
C LEU A 88 -1.93 -2.47 -7.42
N PRO A 89 -3.12 -2.72 -7.98
CA PRO A 89 -4.34 -2.82 -7.19
C PRO A 89 -4.21 -4.00 -6.22
N ALA A 90 -4.55 -3.81 -4.94
CA ALA A 90 -4.50 -4.90 -3.97
C ALA A 90 -5.60 -5.96 -4.19
N TRP A 91 -6.61 -5.64 -5.00
CA TRP A 91 -7.77 -6.48 -5.30
C TRP A 91 -8.22 -6.20 -6.73
N ASP A 92 -8.00 -7.14 -7.64
CA ASP A 92 -8.82 -7.20 -8.86
C ASP A 92 -10.18 -7.77 -8.44
N GLU A 93 -11.24 -6.98 -8.48
CA GLU A 93 -12.60 -7.48 -8.22
C GLU A 93 -13.14 -8.38 -9.35
N ASP A 94 -12.41 -8.54 -10.46
CA ASP A 94 -12.88 -9.30 -11.62
C ASP A 94 -11.94 -10.44 -12.01
N GLU A 95 -12.07 -11.57 -11.32
CA GLU A 95 -11.99 -12.87 -12.00
C GLU A 95 -13.15 -13.74 -11.51
N ASP A 96 -14.35 -13.42 -12.00
CA ASP A 96 -15.43 -14.39 -12.15
C ASP A 96 -14.91 -15.49 -13.08
N THR A 97 -14.17 -16.44 -12.50
CA THR A 97 -13.93 -17.76 -13.10
C THR A 97 -15.25 -18.53 -13.07
N GLY A 98 -16.20 -18.03 -13.87
CA GLY A 98 -17.39 -18.74 -14.28
C GLY A 98 -16.95 -20.04 -14.92
N THR A 99 -16.87 -21.08 -14.09
CA THR A 99 -16.66 -22.45 -14.51
C THR A 99 -17.98 -22.92 -15.13
N GLU A 100 -18.27 -22.43 -16.34
CA GLU A 100 -19.24 -23.08 -17.20
C GLU A 100 -18.61 -24.40 -17.68
N ASN A 101 -18.92 -25.44 -16.92
CA ASN A 101 -18.78 -26.82 -17.32
C ASN A 101 -19.72 -27.09 -18.50
N ASP A 102 -19.23 -26.97 -19.73
CA ASP A 102 -19.74 -27.72 -20.88
C ASP A 102 -18.56 -28.29 -21.68
N GLY A 103 -18.61 -29.60 -21.91
CA GLY A 103 -17.51 -30.39 -22.41
C GLY A 103 -17.31 -30.26 -23.92
N GLY A 104 -16.05 -30.20 -24.36
CA GLY A 104 -15.72 -30.34 -25.77
C GLY A 104 -14.22 -30.31 -26.07
N MET A 105 -13.65 -31.51 -26.18
CA MET A 105 -12.50 -31.91 -27.02
C MET A 105 -11.12 -31.21 -26.89
N ALA A 106 -10.10 -32.06 -26.91
CA ALA A 106 -8.66 -31.79 -26.85
C ALA A 106 -8.04 -31.24 -28.15
N ASP A 107 -6.75 -30.87 -28.02
CA ASP A 107 -5.75 -30.35 -28.98
C ASP A 107 -5.98 -28.88 -29.40
N ASP A 108 -5.05 -27.94 -29.21
CA ASP A 108 -3.61 -27.99 -29.47
C ASP A 108 -2.82 -27.12 -28.48
N MET A 109 -1.64 -27.60 -28.09
CA MET A 109 -0.65 -26.85 -27.33
C MET A 109 0.12 -25.91 -28.27
N GLU A 110 -0.05 -24.61 -28.08
CA GLU A 110 1.03 -23.65 -28.37
C GLU A 110 1.39 -22.94 -27.05
N ASP A 111 2.45 -23.50 -26.47
CA ASP A 111 3.33 -22.90 -25.47
C ASP A 111 3.93 -21.62 -26.04
N ASP A 112 3.48 -20.46 -25.57
CA ASP A 112 4.27 -19.25 -25.63
C ASP A 112 4.37 -18.65 -24.21
N GLY A 113 5.58 -18.72 -23.69
CA GLY A 113 5.87 -18.61 -22.27
C GLY A 113 5.76 -17.20 -21.71
N MET A 114 5.28 -17.14 -20.47
CA MET A 114 5.64 -16.12 -19.49
C MET A 114 5.84 -16.82 -18.12
N ASN A 115 7.10 -17.12 -17.84
CA ASN A 115 7.81 -16.90 -16.56
C ASN A 115 7.00 -16.96 -15.24
N GLY A 116 6.81 -18.18 -14.73
CA GLY A 116 7.65 -18.72 -13.65
C GLY A 116 8.16 -17.80 -12.54
N GLU A 117 7.35 -16.88 -12.00
CA GLU A 117 7.56 -16.24 -10.69
C GLU A 117 6.28 -15.54 -10.22
N THR A 118 5.17 -16.28 -10.12
CA THR A 118 4.09 -15.89 -9.20
C THR A 118 4.65 -16.03 -7.79
N SER A 119 5.40 -15.00 -7.36
CA SER A 119 6.27 -14.97 -6.20
C SER A 119 5.60 -15.56 -4.98
N ALA A 120 6.34 -16.30 -4.16
CA ALA A 120 5.86 -16.79 -2.88
C ALA A 120 5.19 -15.69 -2.03
N ALA A 121 5.54 -14.42 -2.25
CA ALA A 121 4.86 -13.26 -1.69
C ALA A 121 3.38 -13.16 -2.10
N ALA A 122 3.03 -13.36 -3.37
CA ALA A 122 1.64 -13.35 -3.85
C ALA A 122 0.81 -14.46 -3.20
N TYR A 123 1.37 -15.65 -3.06
CA TYR A 123 0.73 -16.76 -2.34
C TYR A 123 0.55 -16.46 -0.85
N LEU A 124 1.56 -15.88 -0.19
CA LEU A 124 1.49 -15.50 1.22
C LEU A 124 0.46 -14.40 1.45
N LEU A 125 0.39 -13.40 0.59
CA LEU A 125 -0.60 -12.32 0.66
C LEU A 125 -2.02 -12.87 0.47
N ARG A 126 -2.22 -13.80 -0.47
CA ARG A 126 -3.51 -14.50 -0.65
C ARG A 126 -3.92 -15.26 0.61
N ALA A 127 -2.98 -15.97 1.22
CA ALA A 127 -3.23 -16.71 2.46
C ALA A 127 -3.57 -15.77 3.63
N VAL A 128 -2.89 -14.64 3.77
CA VAL A 128 -3.17 -13.62 4.79
C VAL A 128 -4.55 -12.99 4.59
N GLY A 129 -4.92 -12.69 3.34
CA GLY A 129 -6.26 -12.19 3.02
C GLY A 129 -7.37 -13.17 3.41
N GLN A 130 -7.19 -14.46 3.12
CA GLN A 130 -8.12 -15.51 3.55
C GLN A 130 -8.23 -15.61 5.07
N LEU A 131 -7.10 -15.52 5.79
CA LEU A 131 -7.08 -15.53 7.26
C LEU A 131 -7.83 -14.34 7.87
N ASN A 132 -7.68 -13.14 7.31
CA ASN A 132 -8.40 -11.94 7.77
C ASN A 132 -9.92 -12.12 7.64
N ARG A 133 -10.38 -12.68 6.52
CA ARG A 133 -11.82 -12.93 6.28
C ARG A 133 -12.40 -13.95 7.27
N VAL A 134 -11.66 -15.03 7.54
CA VAL A 134 -12.05 -16.02 8.56
C VAL A 134 -12.12 -15.38 9.94
N THR A 135 -11.15 -14.54 10.28
CA THR A 135 -11.09 -13.84 11.57
C THR A 135 -12.26 -12.88 11.76
N ALA A 136 -12.65 -12.13 10.73
CA ALA A 136 -13.83 -11.26 10.76
C ALA A 136 -15.13 -12.03 11.00
N ASN A 137 -15.30 -13.18 10.33
CA ASN A 137 -16.47 -14.04 10.52
C ASN A 137 -16.52 -14.62 11.94
N ILE A 138 -15.38 -15.07 12.47
CA ILE A 138 -15.29 -15.57 13.86
C ILE A 138 -15.66 -14.46 14.85
N LEU A 139 -15.23 -13.22 14.60
CA LEU A 139 -15.55 -12.09 15.45
C LEU A 139 -17.07 -11.82 15.49
N GLU A 140 -17.75 -11.87 14.34
CA GLU A 140 -19.22 -11.72 14.29
C GLU A 140 -19.95 -12.85 15.01
N ILE A 141 -19.51 -14.10 14.83
CA ILE A 141 -20.07 -15.25 15.58
C ILE A 141 -19.86 -15.05 17.09
N THR A 142 -18.68 -14.59 17.49
CA THR A 142 -18.36 -14.35 18.90
C THR A 142 -19.25 -13.26 19.51
N LYS A 143 -19.51 -12.16 18.77
CA LYS A 143 -20.47 -11.13 19.19
C LYS A 143 -21.88 -11.71 19.39
N ALA A 144 -22.33 -12.55 18.46
CA ALA A 144 -23.62 -13.23 18.59
C ALA A 144 -23.67 -14.13 19.82
N MET A 145 -22.61 -14.91 20.09
CA MET A 145 -22.53 -15.77 21.28
C MET A 145 -22.64 -14.96 22.58
N VAL A 146 -21.96 -13.81 22.68
CA VAL A 146 -22.06 -12.94 23.86
C VAL A 146 -23.49 -12.40 24.05
N VAL A 147 -24.20 -12.09 22.97
CA VAL A 147 -25.62 -11.69 23.07
C VAL A 147 -26.48 -12.82 23.60
N TYR A 148 -26.24 -14.06 23.14
CA TYR A 148 -26.96 -15.23 23.63
C TYR A 148 -26.63 -15.56 25.10
N GLU A 149 -25.37 -15.46 25.53
CA GLU A 149 -25.00 -15.64 26.94
C GLU A 149 -25.74 -14.65 27.84
N ASN A 150 -25.75 -13.35 27.49
CA ASN A 150 -26.48 -12.34 28.25
C ASN A 150 -28.00 -12.59 28.29
N ALA A 151 -28.57 -13.15 27.21
CA ALA A 151 -29.98 -13.52 27.18
C ALA A 151 -30.26 -14.73 28.08
N ILE A 152 -29.38 -15.73 28.10
CA ILE A 152 -29.46 -16.90 28.98
C ILE A 152 -29.33 -16.47 30.44
N ASP A 153 -28.36 -15.61 30.78
CA ASP A 153 -28.18 -15.11 32.14
C ASP A 153 -29.39 -14.33 32.65
N ARG A 154 -30.06 -13.55 31.79
CA ARG A 154 -31.32 -12.89 32.15
C ARG A 154 -32.45 -13.86 32.42
N ILE A 155 -32.55 -14.94 31.65
CA ILE A 155 -33.57 -15.98 31.86
C ILE A 155 -33.30 -16.74 33.17
N LEU A 156 -32.04 -17.07 33.45
CA LEU A 156 -31.63 -17.76 34.67
C LEU A 156 -31.81 -16.88 35.92
N ASN A 157 -31.47 -15.59 35.84
CA ASN A 157 -31.60 -14.66 36.97
C ASN A 157 -33.03 -14.15 37.21
N ASN A 158 -33.90 -14.13 36.19
CA ASN A 158 -35.33 -13.84 36.36
C ASN A 158 -36.15 -15.07 36.78
N GLY A 159 -35.49 -16.21 37.03
CA GLY A 159 -36.10 -17.46 37.46
C GLY A 159 -36.37 -17.59 38.97
N GLU A 160 -36.01 -16.60 39.79
CA GLU A 160 -36.48 -16.52 41.18
C GLU A 160 -37.97 -16.10 41.19
N MET A 161 -38.87 -17.09 41.20
CA MET A 161 -40.29 -16.86 41.48
C MET A 161 -40.45 -16.18 42.85
N PRO A 162 -41.37 -15.20 43.00
CA PRO A 162 -41.75 -14.73 44.32
C PRO A 162 -42.28 -15.91 45.15
N GLU A 163 -41.82 -15.99 46.40
CA GLU A 163 -42.32 -16.96 47.37
C GLU A 163 -43.85 -16.92 47.40
N ASN A 164 -44.46 -18.08 47.23
CA ASN A 164 -45.89 -18.26 47.27
C ASN A 164 -46.38 -18.00 48.70
N ASP A 165 -46.90 -16.80 48.96
CA ASP A 165 -47.63 -16.41 50.20
C ASP A 165 -48.99 -17.13 50.32
N CYS A 166 -48.95 -18.46 50.24
CA CYS A 166 -50.08 -19.34 50.55
C CYS A 166 -49.55 -20.50 51.38
N ALA A 167 -49.23 -20.22 52.64
CA ALA A 167 -49.20 -21.22 53.70
C ALA A 167 -49.81 -20.60 54.98
N ASP A 168 -51.00 -21.14 55.28
CA ASP A 168 -51.92 -21.00 56.43
C ASP A 168 -52.66 -19.67 56.69
#